data_AF-A0A842NIZ2-F1
#
_entry.id   AF-A0A842NIZ2-F1
#
_cell.length_a   1.000
_cell.length_b   1.000
_cell.length_c   1.000
_cell.angle_alpha   90.00
_cell.angle_beta   90.00
_cell.angle_gamma   90.00
#
_symmetry.space_group_name_H-M   'P 1'
#
loop_
_entity.id
_entity.type
_entity.pdbx_description
1 polymer ?
#
loop_
_entity_poly.entity_id
_entity_poly.type
_entity_poly.pdbx_seq_one_letter_code
_entity_poly.pdbx_strand_id
1 'polypeptide(L)'
;MKKSLIIASSLLILILLSSFLIFQKEEVGLTGKAIFTSPVTLNCTEASVKIIWDSYFKEESTGMTVFIEDLGNGACNYIAYKMVGTETFMIYSEKITLSNSLNTLVSRVFHFNLTQSAKNLINTLDTFEKLDDLYNTGAIFEETSYTSRIVNLNSNESAKQKAEESLKFNSLEFGPDQTTNDGLLCGNCYGYKNLQEIDGVAWAFVSADRAFELILHNQNVPQPCTQNWTSINTTCINDRKTTWFNDSNFCEDETGKPQNISFFCDTDSNGIIGNASTVSTSRIDLKVFIDNVELNLSKSYNLIKEVELKNNLSTVVQFNWNFVNPLNLADVTLKKQSTSEEFGWIIIEGLGANKTVYVDKKANTSQICIKDALVDSVNNDISFDCSDDDEYLLTCPDSSQGYTCTIVNNTFQVSGLMHSAVMEMANLTSTCSSSWICTDYGYCINSTETRTCTDKNSCTTKTNQPTLTRACNATNQSGNSINGTEVFLTNTDPLLETPEASTKKQYYLTLIFSSVGIFVLLAIGLIIFYLQKSNKKITPYSDFSSATQPPATQPPATQPPATQPSQNENKINSKEDSAPI
;
A
#
# COMPACT_ATOMS: atom_id res chain seq x y z
N MET A 1 -4.46 -30.67 39.24
CA MET A 1 -3.76 -30.25 37.99
C MET A 1 -4.36 -30.85 36.72
N LYS A 2 -4.52 -32.17 36.55
CA LYS A 2 -5.07 -32.74 35.30
C LYS A 2 -6.47 -32.20 34.92
N LYS A 3 -7.37 -31.98 35.89
CA LYS A 3 -8.70 -31.42 35.62
C LYS A 3 -8.67 -29.96 35.15
N SER A 4 -7.80 -29.13 35.71
CA SER A 4 -7.69 -27.71 35.33
C SER A 4 -7.11 -27.51 33.92
N LEU A 5 -6.22 -28.40 33.47
CA LEU A 5 -5.65 -28.34 32.11
C LEU A 5 -6.68 -28.72 31.03
N ILE A 6 -7.53 -29.69 31.33
CA ILE A 6 -8.61 -30.12 30.41
C ILE A 6 -9.65 -29.01 30.29
N ILE A 7 -10.03 -28.38 31.40
CA ILE A 7 -11.01 -27.27 31.38
C ILE A 7 -10.48 -26.07 30.58
N ALA A 8 -9.20 -25.69 30.77
CA ALA A 8 -8.60 -24.59 30.02
C ALA A 8 -8.50 -24.88 28.52
N SER A 9 -8.15 -26.12 28.14
CA SER A 9 -8.10 -26.53 26.73
C SER A 9 -9.48 -26.56 26.08
N SER A 10 -10.51 -27.03 26.79
CA SER A 10 -11.89 -27.06 26.28
C SER A 10 -12.47 -25.67 26.14
N LEU A 11 -12.17 -24.74 27.07
CA LEU A 11 -12.63 -23.36 26.99
C LEU A 11 -12.00 -22.61 25.80
N LEU A 12 -10.70 -22.85 25.55
CA LEU A 12 -10.00 -22.26 24.41
C LEU A 12 -10.57 -22.75 23.06
N ILE A 13 -10.87 -24.05 22.96
CA ILE A 13 -11.50 -24.63 21.76
C ILE A 13 -12.92 -24.08 21.57
N LEU A 14 -13.68 -23.88 22.65
CA LEU A 14 -15.02 -23.30 22.58
C LEU A 14 -15.01 -21.84 22.12
N ILE A 15 -14.04 -21.05 22.61
CA ILE A 15 -13.85 -19.65 22.19
C ILE A 15 -13.47 -19.59 20.71
N LEU A 16 -12.56 -20.46 20.26
CA LEU A 16 -12.15 -20.52 18.85
C LEU A 16 -13.31 -20.96 17.94
N LEU A 17 -14.16 -21.89 18.38
CA LEU A 17 -15.36 -22.31 17.65
C LEU A 17 -16.46 -21.22 17.63
N SER A 18 -16.64 -20.48 18.72
CA SER A 18 -17.61 -19.38 18.75
C SER A 18 -17.21 -18.21 17.87
N SER A 19 -15.91 -17.91 17.76
CA SER A 19 -15.40 -16.89 16.84
C SER A 19 -15.65 -17.27 15.37
N PHE A 20 -15.66 -18.57 15.06
CA PHE A 20 -15.88 -19.08 13.71
C PHE A 20 -17.36 -19.01 13.28
N LEU A 21 -18.30 -19.06 14.23
CA LEU A 21 -19.74 -19.01 13.95
C LEU A 21 -20.31 -17.60 13.83
N ILE A 22 -19.62 -16.58 14.35
CA ILE A 22 -20.08 -15.17 14.28
C ILE A 22 -19.77 -14.54 12.91
N PHE A 23 -18.91 -15.16 12.09
CA PHE A 23 -18.56 -14.67 10.74
C PHE A 23 -19.49 -15.15 9.60
N GLN A 24 -20.63 -15.79 9.92
CA GLN A 24 -21.54 -16.36 8.93
C GLN A 24 -22.97 -15.82 9.09
N LYS A 25 -23.16 -14.49 9.04
CA LYS A 25 -24.48 -13.93 8.69
C LYS A 25 -24.47 -12.43 8.38
N GLU A 26 -24.38 -12.09 7.10
CA GLU A 26 -24.98 -10.85 6.60
C GLU A 26 -25.42 -11.08 5.14
N GLU A 27 -26.70 -11.42 4.95
CA GLU A 27 -27.32 -11.49 3.63
C GLU A 27 -27.79 -10.08 3.26
N VAL A 28 -27.06 -9.42 2.37
CA VAL A 28 -27.54 -8.23 1.66
C VAL A 28 -28.18 -8.69 0.37
N GLY A 29 -29.51 -8.60 0.29
CA GLY A 29 -30.25 -8.87 -0.94
C GLY A 29 -29.93 -7.81 -1.99
N LEU A 30 -29.17 -8.19 -3.02
CA LEU A 30 -28.95 -7.37 -4.21
C LEU A 30 -29.73 -7.97 -5.39
N THR A 31 -30.79 -7.28 -5.78
CA THR A 31 -31.48 -7.49 -7.06
C THR A 31 -30.84 -6.56 -8.08
N GLY A 32 -29.82 -7.07 -8.79
CA GLY A 32 -29.16 -6.37 -9.89
C GLY A 32 -28.89 -7.37 -11.00
N LYS A 33 -29.50 -7.15 -12.17
CA LYS A 33 -29.26 -7.94 -13.37
C LYS A 33 -27.96 -7.43 -14.01
N ALA A 34 -26.86 -8.17 -13.90
CA ALA A 34 -25.65 -7.85 -14.65
C ALA A 34 -25.74 -8.46 -16.06
N ILE A 35 -25.49 -7.64 -17.08
CA ILE A 35 -25.22 -8.07 -18.44
C ILE A 35 -23.71 -7.94 -18.60
N PHE A 36 -23.02 -9.06 -18.82
CA PHE A 36 -21.58 -9.08 -19.03
C PHE A 36 -21.30 -9.26 -20.53
N THR A 37 -20.91 -8.18 -21.20
CA THR A 37 -20.30 -8.22 -22.53
C THR A 37 -18.83 -7.90 -22.37
N SER A 38 -17.94 -8.85 -22.65
CA SER A 38 -16.48 -8.63 -22.62
C SER A 38 -16.10 -7.60 -23.68
N PRO A 39 -15.80 -6.33 -23.33
CA PRO A 39 -15.88 -5.21 -24.25
C PRO A 39 -14.48 -4.78 -24.68
N VAL A 40 -13.68 -5.69 -25.20
CA VAL A 40 -12.36 -5.31 -25.70
C VAL A 40 -12.17 -5.91 -27.08
N THR A 41 -12.19 -5.06 -28.11
CA THR A 41 -11.45 -5.35 -29.33
C THR A 41 -9.98 -5.54 -28.98
N LEU A 42 -9.56 -6.80 -28.99
CA LEU A 42 -8.22 -7.17 -28.59
C LEU A 42 -7.24 -6.73 -29.69
N ASN A 43 -6.57 -5.59 -29.51
CA ASN A 43 -5.48 -5.14 -30.40
C ASN A 43 -4.20 -6.02 -30.31
N CYS A 44 -4.31 -7.22 -29.74
CA CYS A 44 -3.25 -8.20 -29.60
C CYS A 44 -1.99 -7.67 -28.89
N THR A 45 -2.16 -6.74 -27.95
CA THR A 45 -1.09 -6.24 -27.10
C THR A 45 -1.17 -6.82 -25.68
N GLU A 46 -0.02 -6.89 -25.01
CA GLU A 46 0.05 -7.30 -23.60
C GLU A 46 -0.79 -6.39 -22.69
N ALA A 47 -0.86 -5.09 -22.99
CA ALA A 47 -1.67 -4.14 -22.24
C ALA A 47 -3.17 -4.48 -22.28
N SER A 48 -3.69 -4.85 -23.45
CA SER A 48 -5.10 -5.26 -23.59
C SER A 48 -5.38 -6.57 -22.85
N VAL A 49 -4.44 -7.52 -22.86
CA VAL A 49 -4.58 -8.76 -22.08
C VAL A 49 -4.56 -8.47 -20.56
N LYS A 50 -3.75 -7.50 -20.10
CA LYS A 50 -3.75 -7.04 -18.70
C LYS A 50 -5.06 -6.39 -18.28
N ILE A 51 -5.67 -5.58 -19.17
CA ILE A 51 -7.00 -5.01 -18.91
C ILE A 51 -8.04 -6.12 -18.75
N ILE A 52 -8.02 -7.11 -19.65
CA ILE A 52 -8.92 -8.26 -19.58
C ILE A 52 -8.68 -9.04 -18.27
N TRP A 53 -7.42 -9.27 -17.91
CA TRP A 53 -7.06 -9.89 -16.64
C TRP A 53 -7.64 -9.16 -15.43
N ASP A 54 -7.40 -7.86 -15.34
CA ASP A 54 -7.86 -7.02 -14.26
C ASP A 54 -9.40 -6.93 -14.25
N SER A 55 -10.08 -7.18 -15.37
CA SER A 55 -11.55 -7.25 -15.42
C SER A 55 -12.11 -8.56 -14.83
N TYR A 56 -11.43 -9.69 -15.02
CA TYR A 56 -11.90 -10.99 -14.53
C TYR A 56 -11.49 -11.26 -13.08
N PHE A 57 -10.26 -10.93 -12.71
CA PHE A 57 -9.70 -11.28 -11.41
C PHE A 57 -9.67 -10.10 -10.44
N LYS A 58 -9.85 -10.38 -9.15
CA LYS A 58 -9.62 -9.45 -8.03
C LYS A 58 -8.13 -9.34 -7.66
N GLU A 59 -7.25 -9.55 -8.65
CA GLU A 59 -5.81 -9.64 -8.49
C GLU A 59 -5.13 -8.74 -9.53
N GLU A 60 -4.11 -7.97 -9.12
CA GLU A 60 -3.38 -7.10 -10.05
C GLU A 60 -2.62 -7.92 -11.11
N SER A 61 -2.62 -7.46 -12.36
CA SER A 61 -1.86 -8.05 -13.46
C SER A 61 -0.32 -7.98 -13.32
N THR A 62 0.20 -7.34 -12.28
CA THR A 62 1.65 -7.28 -11.98
C THR A 62 2.24 -8.68 -11.78
N GLY A 63 3.27 -9.03 -12.55
CA GLY A 63 3.96 -10.33 -12.46
C GLY A 63 3.27 -11.48 -13.21
N MET A 64 2.28 -11.18 -14.04
CA MET A 64 1.67 -12.10 -14.97
C MET A 64 2.58 -12.36 -16.17
N THR A 65 2.56 -13.59 -16.68
CA THR A 65 3.17 -13.96 -17.97
C THR A 65 2.10 -13.93 -19.05
N VAL A 66 2.39 -13.33 -20.21
CA VAL A 66 1.47 -13.23 -21.34
C VAL A 66 2.13 -13.74 -22.61
N PHE A 67 1.42 -14.60 -23.33
CA PHE A 67 1.77 -15.07 -24.66
C PHE A 67 0.67 -14.65 -25.62
N ILE A 68 1.04 -14.05 -26.75
CA ILE A 68 0.09 -13.60 -27.77
C ILE A 68 0.57 -14.13 -29.12
N GLU A 69 -0.33 -14.78 -29.84
CA GLU A 69 -0.13 -15.19 -31.22
C GLU A 69 -1.05 -14.34 -32.10
N ASP A 70 -0.45 -13.41 -32.85
CA ASP A 70 -1.16 -12.56 -33.80
C ASP A 70 -1.56 -13.38 -35.04
N LEU A 71 -2.86 -13.52 -35.26
CA LEU A 71 -3.44 -14.24 -36.40
C LEU A 71 -3.74 -13.30 -37.59
N GLY A 72 -3.41 -12.02 -37.47
CA GLY A 72 -3.73 -10.97 -38.43
C GLY A 72 -5.20 -10.51 -38.38
N ASN A 73 -5.48 -9.38 -39.03
CA ASN A 73 -6.80 -8.74 -39.08
C ASN A 73 -7.40 -8.41 -37.69
N GLY A 74 -6.54 -8.06 -36.72
CA GLY A 74 -6.97 -7.70 -35.36
C GLY A 74 -7.48 -8.87 -34.53
N ALA A 75 -7.07 -10.11 -34.87
CA ALA A 75 -7.40 -11.29 -34.10
C ALA A 75 -6.12 -11.97 -33.59
N CYS A 76 -6.17 -12.51 -32.38
CA CYS A 76 -5.07 -13.27 -31.80
C CYS A 76 -5.57 -14.35 -30.86
N ASN A 77 -4.75 -15.38 -30.69
CA ASN A 77 -4.82 -16.25 -29.54
C ASN A 77 -3.97 -15.63 -28.43
N TYR A 78 -4.40 -15.72 -27.18
CA TYR A 78 -3.56 -15.30 -26.06
C TYR A 78 -3.67 -16.26 -24.87
N ILE A 79 -2.59 -16.39 -24.12
CA ILE A 79 -2.55 -17.05 -22.82
C ILE A 79 -1.98 -16.05 -21.84
N ALA A 80 -2.64 -15.87 -20.71
CA ALA A 80 -2.12 -15.11 -19.60
C ALA A 80 -2.21 -15.95 -18.35
N TYR A 81 -1.16 -16.00 -17.53
CA TYR A 81 -1.24 -16.66 -16.23
C TYR A 81 -0.38 -16.00 -15.18
N LYS A 82 -0.77 -16.19 -13.92
CA LYS A 82 -0.08 -15.69 -12.73
C LYS A 82 -0.19 -16.73 -11.63
N MET A 83 0.92 -17.01 -10.96
CA MET A 83 0.94 -17.89 -9.80
C MET A 83 1.12 -17.05 -8.53
N VAL A 84 0.22 -17.22 -7.57
CA VAL A 84 0.29 -16.56 -6.25
C VAL A 84 0.31 -17.66 -5.18
N GLY A 85 1.51 -18.01 -4.73
CA GLY A 85 1.72 -19.11 -3.80
C GLY A 85 1.31 -20.48 -4.40
N THR A 86 0.21 -21.04 -3.92
CA THR A 86 -0.35 -22.29 -4.46
C THR A 86 -1.39 -22.06 -5.55
N GLU A 87 -1.97 -20.87 -5.61
CA GLU A 87 -3.04 -20.54 -6.54
C GLU A 87 -2.45 -20.16 -7.90
N THR A 88 -3.15 -20.57 -8.96
CA THR A 88 -2.82 -20.24 -10.34
C THR A 88 -4.06 -19.69 -11.00
N PHE A 89 -3.90 -18.49 -11.55
CA PHE A 89 -4.89 -17.77 -12.34
C PHE A 89 -4.45 -17.88 -13.79
N MET A 90 -5.37 -18.18 -14.70
CA MET A 90 -5.06 -18.31 -16.12
C MET A 90 -6.23 -17.81 -16.98
N ILE A 91 -5.92 -17.15 -18.08
CA ILE A 91 -6.84 -16.85 -19.17
C ILE A 91 -6.26 -17.47 -20.42
N TYR A 92 -7.07 -18.24 -21.12
CA TYR A 92 -6.75 -18.77 -22.44
C TYR A 92 -7.77 -18.27 -23.43
N SER A 93 -7.34 -17.77 -24.56
CA SER A 93 -8.25 -17.30 -25.59
C SER A 93 -7.86 -17.83 -26.94
N GLU A 94 -8.84 -18.33 -27.67
CA GLU A 94 -8.68 -18.88 -29.01
C GLU A 94 -9.68 -18.28 -29.98
N LYS A 95 -9.23 -18.03 -31.21
CA LYS A 95 -10.11 -17.64 -32.31
C LYS A 95 -10.77 -18.89 -32.89
N ILE A 96 -12.09 -18.96 -32.80
CA ILE A 96 -12.90 -20.00 -33.43
C ILE A 96 -13.60 -19.40 -34.65
N THR A 97 -13.44 -20.05 -35.80
CA THR A 97 -14.21 -19.72 -37.02
C THR A 97 -15.46 -20.59 -37.06
N LEU A 98 -16.63 -19.99 -36.82
CA LEU A 98 -17.90 -20.70 -36.95
C LEU A 98 -18.30 -20.79 -38.45
N SER A 99 -19.15 -21.74 -38.80
CA SER A 99 -19.55 -22.09 -40.19
C SER A 99 -20.04 -20.92 -41.05
N ASN A 100 -20.38 -19.79 -40.45
CA ASN A 100 -20.93 -18.60 -41.10
C ASN A 100 -19.89 -17.48 -41.30
N SER A 101 -18.59 -17.79 -41.24
CA SER A 101 -17.49 -16.82 -41.42
C SER A 101 -17.43 -15.72 -40.34
N LEU A 102 -18.11 -15.91 -39.21
CA LEU A 102 -17.96 -15.04 -38.05
C LEU A 102 -16.76 -15.50 -37.25
N ASN A 103 -15.74 -14.64 -37.20
CA ASN A 103 -14.60 -14.81 -36.30
C ASN A 103 -15.10 -14.57 -34.87
N THR A 104 -15.14 -15.63 -34.06
CA THR A 104 -15.49 -15.53 -32.64
C THR A 104 -14.23 -15.73 -31.82
N LEU A 105 -13.97 -14.84 -30.87
CA LEU A 105 -12.93 -15.06 -29.87
C LEU A 105 -13.58 -15.74 -28.65
N VAL A 106 -13.05 -16.89 -28.25
CA VAL A 106 -13.50 -17.61 -27.05
C VAL A 106 -12.40 -17.51 -26.00
N SER A 107 -12.68 -16.81 -24.90
CA SER A 107 -11.76 -16.68 -23.76
C SER A 107 -12.26 -17.50 -22.58
N ARG A 108 -11.46 -18.48 -22.14
CA ARG A 108 -11.64 -19.33 -20.97
C ARG A 108 -10.81 -18.79 -19.80
N VAL A 109 -11.41 -18.74 -18.61
CA VAL A 109 -10.78 -18.16 -17.41
C VAL A 109 -10.73 -19.20 -16.31
N PHE A 110 -9.52 -19.58 -15.89
CA PHE A 110 -9.29 -20.60 -14.89
C PHE A 110 -8.72 -20.03 -13.59
N HIS A 111 -9.17 -20.58 -12.46
CA HIS A 111 -8.57 -20.39 -11.14
C HIS A 111 -8.46 -21.74 -10.43
N PHE A 112 -7.26 -22.26 -10.27
CA PHE A 112 -7.03 -23.58 -9.69
C PHE A 112 -5.73 -23.64 -8.86
N ASN A 113 -5.55 -24.74 -8.13
CA ASN A 113 -4.32 -25.02 -7.39
C ASN A 113 -3.56 -26.13 -8.10
N LEU A 114 -2.40 -25.80 -8.67
CA LEU A 114 -1.60 -26.75 -9.45
C LEU A 114 -0.70 -27.62 -8.60
N THR A 115 -0.53 -28.87 -9.02
CA THR A 115 0.57 -29.72 -8.58
C THR A 115 1.91 -29.09 -8.96
N GLN A 116 3.00 -29.48 -8.28
CA GLN A 116 4.33 -28.99 -8.64
C GLN A 116 4.74 -29.40 -10.06
N SER A 117 4.29 -30.58 -10.52
CA SER A 117 4.52 -31.07 -11.89
C SER A 117 3.87 -30.14 -12.92
N ALA A 118 2.59 -29.79 -12.73
CA ALA A 118 1.88 -28.87 -13.62
C ALA A 118 2.48 -27.45 -13.58
N LYS A 119 2.93 -26.96 -12.41
CA LYS A 119 3.66 -25.68 -12.32
C LYS A 119 4.96 -25.70 -13.13
N ASN A 120 5.72 -26.79 -13.05
CA ASN A 120 6.95 -26.94 -13.82
C ASN A 120 6.65 -26.91 -15.31
N LEU A 121 5.58 -27.58 -15.75
CA LEU A 121 5.16 -27.61 -17.14
C LEU A 121 4.70 -26.22 -17.63
N ILE A 122 3.89 -25.50 -16.85
CA ILE A 122 3.50 -24.12 -17.16
C ILE A 122 4.72 -23.20 -17.28
N ASN A 123 5.72 -23.36 -16.42
CA ASN A 123 6.95 -22.57 -16.51
C ASN A 123 7.80 -22.87 -17.75
N THR A 124 7.51 -23.97 -18.47
CA THR A 124 8.15 -24.29 -19.76
C THR A 124 7.35 -23.85 -20.98
N LEU A 125 6.16 -23.25 -20.77
CA LEU A 125 5.38 -22.63 -21.84
C LEU A 125 6.15 -21.42 -22.37
N ASP A 126 6.61 -21.55 -23.61
CA ASP A 126 7.23 -20.47 -24.39
C ASP A 126 6.55 -20.32 -25.77
N THR A 127 5.67 -21.26 -26.13
CA THR A 127 4.91 -21.29 -27.39
C THR A 127 3.47 -21.79 -27.16
N PHE A 128 2.57 -21.44 -28.08
CA PHE A 128 1.19 -21.95 -28.11
C PHE A 128 1.12 -23.46 -28.33
N GLU A 129 2.02 -24.02 -29.13
CA GLU A 129 2.08 -25.46 -29.44
C GLU A 129 2.25 -26.31 -28.17
N LYS A 130 3.07 -25.84 -27.22
CA LYS A 130 3.22 -26.51 -25.91
C LYS A 130 2.00 -26.40 -25.01
N LEU A 131 1.13 -25.40 -25.23
CA LEU A 131 -0.15 -25.31 -24.52
C LEU A 131 -1.15 -26.33 -25.09
N ASP A 132 -1.15 -26.52 -26.42
CA ASP A 132 -1.97 -27.54 -27.05
C ASP A 132 -1.54 -28.93 -26.55
N ASP A 133 -0.24 -29.16 -26.36
CA ASP A 133 0.26 -30.34 -25.65
C ASP A 133 -0.25 -30.41 -24.20
N LEU A 134 -0.31 -29.29 -23.48
CA LEU A 134 -0.79 -29.22 -22.09
C LEU A 134 -2.29 -29.54 -21.97
N TYR A 135 -3.08 -29.12 -22.97
CA TYR A 135 -4.51 -29.41 -23.11
C TYR A 135 -4.74 -30.85 -23.55
N ASN A 136 -4.03 -31.31 -24.58
CA ASN A 136 -4.18 -32.64 -25.20
C ASN A 136 -3.59 -33.78 -24.37
N THR A 137 -2.55 -33.53 -23.57
CA THR A 137 -2.01 -34.52 -22.62
C THR A 137 -2.93 -34.74 -21.43
N GLY A 138 -4.02 -33.96 -21.31
CA GLY A 138 -4.84 -33.95 -20.12
C GLY A 138 -4.04 -33.53 -18.88
N ALA A 139 -2.81 -33.02 -18.98
CA ALA A 139 -2.01 -32.74 -17.79
C ALA A 139 -2.64 -31.69 -16.87
N ILE A 140 -3.41 -30.75 -17.43
CA ILE A 140 -4.29 -29.88 -16.61
C ILE A 140 -5.48 -30.68 -16.08
N PHE A 141 -6.23 -31.40 -16.92
CA PHE A 141 -7.53 -31.98 -16.56
C PHE A 141 -7.46 -33.31 -15.81
N GLU A 142 -6.55 -34.22 -16.13
CA GLU A 142 -6.29 -35.49 -15.46
C GLU A 142 -5.57 -35.32 -14.11
N GLU A 143 -4.64 -34.37 -13.97
CA GLU A 143 -4.00 -34.13 -12.67
C GLU A 143 -4.89 -33.34 -11.68
N THR A 144 -5.78 -32.46 -12.15
CA THR A 144 -6.80 -31.81 -11.30
C THR A 144 -7.90 -32.78 -10.89
N SER A 145 -8.28 -33.71 -11.77
CA SER A 145 -9.41 -34.62 -11.56
C SER A 145 -9.11 -35.85 -10.70
N TYR A 146 -7.85 -36.26 -10.52
CA TYR A 146 -7.57 -37.51 -9.80
C TYR A 146 -7.03 -37.41 -8.37
N THR A 147 -6.52 -36.25 -7.88
CA THR A 147 -5.99 -36.20 -6.50
C THR A 147 -6.26 -34.95 -5.67
N SER A 148 -6.97 -33.94 -6.20
CA SER A 148 -7.40 -32.84 -5.34
C SER A 148 -8.70 -33.22 -4.62
N ARG A 149 -8.68 -33.22 -3.27
CA ARG A 149 -9.87 -33.41 -2.44
C ARG A 149 -11.00 -32.57 -3.02
N ILE A 150 -12.09 -33.16 -3.48
CA ILE A 150 -13.31 -32.45 -3.85
C ILE A 150 -13.60 -31.45 -2.72
N VAL A 151 -13.52 -30.14 -2.97
CA VAL A 151 -14.29 -29.20 -2.14
C VAL A 151 -15.70 -29.64 -2.48
N ASN A 152 -16.42 -30.16 -1.49
CA ASN A 152 -17.81 -30.55 -1.64
C ASN A 152 -18.60 -29.30 -2.05
N LEU A 153 -18.60 -28.99 -3.34
CA LEU A 153 -19.57 -28.12 -3.97
C LEU A 153 -20.85 -28.95 -4.06
N ASN A 154 -21.44 -29.21 -2.90
CA ASN A 154 -22.62 -30.06 -2.73
C ASN A 154 -23.92 -29.29 -3.06
N SER A 155 -23.82 -28.03 -3.46
CA SER A 155 -24.94 -27.18 -3.82
C SER A 155 -24.54 -26.12 -4.85
N ASN A 156 -25.52 -25.67 -5.64
CA ASN A 156 -25.37 -24.56 -6.58
C ASN A 156 -24.89 -23.27 -5.88
N GLU A 157 -25.34 -23.05 -4.65
CA GLU A 157 -24.98 -21.87 -3.87
C GLU A 157 -23.49 -21.85 -3.52
N SER A 158 -22.92 -23.00 -3.16
CA SER A 158 -21.49 -23.12 -2.87
C SER A 158 -20.62 -22.90 -4.11
N ALA A 159 -21.07 -23.35 -5.29
CA ALA A 159 -20.39 -23.11 -6.55
C ALA A 159 -20.46 -21.63 -6.96
N LYS A 160 -21.65 -21.02 -6.81
CA LYS A 160 -21.87 -19.58 -7.02
C LYS A 160 -20.97 -18.74 -6.16
N GLN A 161 -21.01 -18.93 -4.84
CA GLN A 161 -20.20 -18.18 -3.89
C GLN A 161 -18.70 -18.28 -4.23
N LYS A 162 -18.21 -19.47 -4.60
CA LYS A 162 -16.79 -19.65 -4.95
C LYS A 162 -16.40 -18.93 -6.24
N ALA A 163 -17.30 -18.88 -7.22
CA ALA A 163 -17.11 -18.11 -8.44
C ALA A 163 -17.04 -16.61 -8.13
N GLU A 164 -17.97 -16.09 -7.32
CA GLU A 164 -18.03 -14.66 -6.94
C GLU A 164 -16.86 -14.23 -6.02
N GLU A 165 -16.34 -15.14 -5.20
CA GLU A 165 -15.10 -14.93 -4.41
C GLU A 165 -13.88 -14.78 -5.33
N SER A 166 -13.79 -15.62 -6.36
CA SER A 166 -12.60 -15.75 -7.21
C SER A 166 -12.59 -14.76 -8.38
N LEU A 167 -13.77 -14.41 -8.87
CA LEU A 167 -13.98 -13.62 -10.08
C LEU A 167 -14.76 -12.35 -9.72
N LYS A 168 -14.61 -11.27 -10.49
CA LYS A 168 -15.32 -9.99 -10.25
C LYS A 168 -16.82 -10.00 -10.58
N PHE A 169 -17.45 -11.19 -10.67
CA PHE A 169 -18.88 -11.32 -10.95
C PHE A 169 -19.69 -11.17 -9.66
N ASN A 170 -20.64 -10.25 -9.62
CA ASN A 170 -21.49 -9.99 -8.43
C ASN A 170 -22.95 -10.45 -8.61
N SER A 171 -23.29 -11.19 -9.67
CA SER A 171 -24.65 -11.68 -9.89
C SER A 171 -24.72 -12.84 -10.89
N LEU A 172 -24.28 -14.04 -10.49
CA LEU A 172 -24.51 -15.24 -11.29
C LEU A 172 -25.88 -15.85 -10.96
N GLU A 173 -26.77 -15.96 -11.95
CA GLU A 173 -28.02 -16.74 -11.83
C GLU A 173 -27.76 -18.16 -12.34
N PHE A 174 -27.81 -19.16 -11.45
CA PHE A 174 -27.66 -20.58 -11.80
C PHE A 174 -29.04 -21.21 -12.07
N GLY A 175 -29.22 -21.83 -13.23
CA GLY A 175 -30.42 -22.58 -13.61
C GLY A 175 -30.19 -24.09 -13.71
N PRO A 176 -31.23 -24.93 -13.58
CA PRO A 176 -31.11 -26.38 -13.78
C PRO A 176 -30.99 -26.73 -15.28
N ASP A 177 -30.08 -27.65 -15.61
CA ASP A 177 -29.81 -28.12 -16.97
C ASP A 177 -31.03 -28.84 -17.58
N GLN A 178 -31.25 -28.62 -18.88
CA GLN A 178 -32.17 -29.40 -19.71
C GLN A 178 -31.32 -30.00 -20.83
N THR A 179 -30.92 -31.26 -20.63
CA THR A 179 -30.19 -32.12 -21.57
C THR A 179 -30.45 -31.77 -23.04
N THR A 180 -29.47 -31.17 -23.72
CA THR A 180 -29.45 -31.09 -25.18
C THR A 180 -28.74 -32.32 -25.75
N ASN A 181 -29.32 -32.93 -26.77
CA ASN A 181 -28.91 -34.21 -27.39
C ASN A 181 -27.56 -34.18 -28.16
N ASP A 182 -26.76 -33.12 -28.05
CA ASP A 182 -25.52 -32.98 -28.82
C ASP A 182 -24.30 -33.41 -28.00
N GLY A 183 -24.12 -34.72 -27.88
CA GLY A 183 -22.83 -35.42 -27.96
C GLY A 183 -21.63 -35.05 -27.07
N LEU A 184 -21.66 -34.01 -26.23
CA LEU A 184 -20.65 -33.76 -25.22
C LEU A 184 -21.06 -34.44 -23.91
N LEU A 185 -20.45 -35.60 -23.65
CA LEU A 185 -20.57 -36.32 -22.39
C LEU A 185 -19.90 -35.53 -21.26
N CYS A 186 -20.61 -34.56 -20.69
CA CYS A 186 -20.25 -33.97 -19.43
C CYS A 186 -21.11 -34.59 -18.33
N GLY A 187 -20.52 -35.51 -17.57
CA GLY A 187 -21.23 -36.36 -16.60
C GLY A 187 -21.89 -35.63 -15.42
N ASN A 188 -21.75 -34.30 -15.33
CA ASN A 188 -22.49 -33.38 -14.45
C ASN A 188 -22.27 -31.93 -14.95
N CYS A 189 -22.61 -31.64 -16.21
CA CYS A 189 -22.68 -30.24 -16.63
C CYS A 189 -24.00 -29.61 -16.12
N TYR A 190 -23.92 -28.35 -15.72
CA TYR A 190 -25.08 -27.52 -15.40
C TYR A 190 -25.19 -26.46 -16.50
N GLY A 191 -26.01 -26.74 -17.52
CA GLY A 191 -26.25 -25.84 -18.66
C GLY A 191 -27.31 -24.75 -18.44
N TYR A 192 -27.11 -23.61 -19.11
CA TYR A 192 -27.99 -22.42 -19.09
C TYR A 192 -29.03 -22.46 -20.21
N LYS A 193 -30.21 -21.82 -20.01
CA LYS A 193 -31.22 -21.62 -21.06
C LYS A 193 -31.36 -20.14 -21.42
N ASN A 194 -31.04 -19.83 -22.69
CA ASN A 194 -31.45 -18.67 -23.50
C ASN A 194 -31.74 -17.36 -22.74
N LEU A 195 -30.76 -16.45 -22.73
CA LEU A 195 -31.05 -15.03 -22.90
C LEU A 195 -31.39 -14.83 -24.38
N GLN A 196 -32.67 -14.88 -24.72
CA GLN A 196 -33.10 -14.36 -26.02
C GLN A 196 -32.92 -12.84 -26.00
N GLU A 197 -32.18 -12.36 -27.00
CA GLU A 197 -32.10 -10.98 -27.48
C GLU A 197 -31.58 -9.92 -26.49
N ILE A 198 -30.30 -10.01 -26.10
CA ILE A 198 -29.40 -8.83 -26.01
C ILE A 198 -28.01 -9.31 -26.43
N ASP A 199 -27.33 -8.56 -27.30
CA ASP A 199 -26.10 -8.94 -28.02
C ASP A 199 -24.96 -9.48 -27.13
N GLY A 200 -24.80 -10.80 -27.14
CA GLY A 200 -23.69 -11.52 -26.54
C GLY A 200 -24.16 -12.67 -25.64
N VAL A 201 -23.79 -13.91 -25.97
CA VAL A 201 -24.12 -15.08 -25.15
C VAL A 201 -22.89 -15.50 -24.37
N ALA A 202 -22.95 -15.38 -23.04
CA ALA A 202 -21.95 -15.94 -22.13
C ALA A 202 -22.41 -17.33 -21.64
N TRP A 203 -21.57 -18.34 -21.75
CA TRP A 203 -21.80 -19.67 -21.16
C TRP A 203 -20.78 -19.86 -20.05
N ALA A 204 -21.22 -20.26 -18.85
CA ALA A 204 -20.32 -20.61 -17.77
C ALA A 204 -20.55 -22.07 -17.38
N PHE A 205 -19.50 -22.89 -17.45
CA PHE A 205 -19.51 -24.27 -16.99
C PHE A 205 -18.67 -24.37 -15.72
N VAL A 206 -19.21 -25.09 -14.73
CA VAL A 206 -18.45 -25.46 -13.53
C VAL A 206 -18.23 -26.95 -13.60
N SER A 207 -16.99 -27.38 -13.81
CA SER A 207 -16.64 -28.79 -13.81
C SER A 207 -16.49 -29.31 -12.37
N ALA A 208 -16.68 -30.62 -12.18
CA ALA A 208 -16.57 -31.27 -10.87
C ALA A 208 -15.17 -31.14 -10.22
N ASP A 209 -14.15 -30.84 -11.02
CA ASP A 209 -12.75 -30.63 -10.63
C ASP A 209 -12.38 -29.15 -10.44
N ARG A 210 -13.38 -28.26 -10.30
CA ARG A 210 -13.23 -26.83 -9.96
C ARG A 210 -12.63 -25.95 -11.07
N ALA A 211 -12.62 -26.40 -12.31
CA ALA A 211 -12.37 -25.50 -13.43
C ALA A 211 -13.67 -24.73 -13.72
N PHE A 212 -13.57 -23.40 -13.68
CA PHE A 212 -14.59 -22.53 -14.26
C PHE A 212 -14.23 -22.36 -15.74
N GLU A 213 -15.15 -22.67 -16.64
CA GLU A 213 -14.99 -22.36 -18.05
C GLU A 213 -16.06 -21.33 -18.42
N LEU A 214 -15.64 -20.07 -18.56
CA LEU A 214 -16.47 -19.02 -19.14
C LEU A 214 -16.20 -19.00 -20.65
N ILE A 215 -17.24 -18.99 -21.48
CA ILE A 215 -17.18 -18.82 -22.93
C ILE A 215 -17.96 -17.55 -23.24
N LEU A 216 -17.31 -16.57 -23.83
CA LEU A 216 -17.92 -15.29 -24.15
C LEU A 216 -18.08 -15.16 -25.65
N HIS A 217 -19.33 -15.11 -26.12
CA HIS A 217 -19.63 -14.85 -27.51
C HIS A 217 -19.84 -13.36 -27.69
N ASN A 218 -18.84 -12.63 -28.19
CA ASN A 218 -19.02 -11.23 -28.57
C ASN A 218 -19.31 -11.15 -30.07
N GLN A 219 -20.57 -10.94 -30.44
CA GLN A 219 -20.91 -10.38 -31.75
C GLN A 219 -21.19 -8.91 -31.50
N ASN A 220 -20.39 -7.99 -32.05
CA ASN A 220 -20.98 -6.79 -32.61
C ASN A 220 -20.06 -5.94 -33.49
N VAL A 221 -20.73 -5.37 -34.49
CA VAL A 221 -20.30 -4.27 -35.36
C VAL A 221 -20.42 -2.95 -34.58
N PRO A 222 -19.48 -2.00 -34.71
CA PRO A 222 -19.45 -0.80 -33.88
C PRO A 222 -20.63 0.14 -34.18
N GLN A 223 -21.55 0.25 -33.23
CA GLN A 223 -22.48 1.38 -33.12
C GLN A 223 -21.75 2.54 -32.40
N PRO A 224 -22.09 3.81 -32.69
CA PRO A 224 -21.54 4.96 -31.97
C PRO A 224 -21.94 4.88 -30.49
N CYS A 225 -20.96 4.64 -29.63
CA CYS A 225 -21.13 4.56 -28.19
C CYS A 225 -20.73 5.89 -27.54
N THR A 226 -21.52 6.37 -26.58
CA THR A 226 -21.19 7.57 -25.79
C THR A 226 -20.77 7.13 -24.39
N GLN A 227 -19.57 7.48 -23.94
CA GLN A 227 -19.06 7.03 -22.63
C GLN A 227 -19.92 7.57 -21.47
N ASN A 228 -20.07 6.76 -20.43
CA ASN A 228 -20.69 7.12 -19.17
C ASN A 228 -19.84 6.60 -18.00
N TRP A 229 -18.81 7.38 -17.66
CA TRP A 229 -17.86 7.07 -16.61
C TRP A 229 -18.51 7.13 -15.22
N THR A 230 -18.46 6.00 -14.52
CA THR A 230 -18.94 5.85 -13.15
C THR A 230 -17.77 5.51 -12.23
N SER A 231 -17.73 6.15 -11.05
CA SER A 231 -16.69 5.89 -10.06
C SER A 231 -16.96 4.60 -9.30
N ILE A 232 -15.98 3.70 -9.27
CA ILE A 232 -15.96 2.49 -8.45
C ILE A 232 -14.93 2.70 -7.35
N ASN A 233 -15.44 2.87 -6.12
CA ASN A 233 -14.61 3.02 -4.94
C ASN A 233 -14.11 1.64 -4.48
N THR A 234 -12.80 1.46 -4.33
CA THR A 234 -12.29 0.31 -3.58
C THR A 234 -12.55 0.48 -2.09
N THR A 235 -12.52 -0.64 -1.35
CA THR A 235 -12.31 -0.59 0.09
C THR A 235 -10.91 -0.04 0.40
N CYS A 236 -10.70 0.39 1.64
CA CYS A 236 -9.36 0.75 2.11
C CYS A 236 -8.52 -0.54 2.17
N ILE A 237 -7.40 -0.58 1.44
CA ILE A 237 -6.48 -1.72 1.42
C ILE A 237 -5.07 -1.16 1.51
N ASN A 238 -4.28 -1.63 2.48
CA ASN A 238 -2.90 -1.16 2.72
C ASN A 238 -2.81 0.37 2.84
N ASP A 239 -3.75 0.94 3.59
CA ASP A 239 -3.91 2.35 3.87
C ASP A 239 -4.13 3.27 2.67
N ARG A 240 -4.58 2.66 1.57
CA ARG A 240 -4.90 3.37 0.33
C ARG A 240 -6.29 2.96 -0.15
N LYS A 241 -7.05 3.96 -0.56
CA LYS A 241 -8.34 3.81 -1.23
C LYS A 241 -8.20 4.40 -2.62
N THR A 242 -8.45 3.61 -3.65
CA THR A 242 -8.40 4.07 -5.04
C THR A 242 -9.80 4.11 -5.60
N THR A 243 -10.15 5.24 -6.21
CA THR A 243 -11.37 5.41 -6.99
C THR A 243 -11.01 5.20 -8.44
N TRP A 244 -11.57 4.13 -9.02
CA TRP A 244 -11.43 3.82 -10.42
C TRP A 244 -12.64 4.38 -11.18
N PHE A 245 -12.47 4.69 -12.45
CA PHE A 245 -13.57 5.09 -13.31
C PHE A 245 -13.80 4.02 -14.35
N ASN A 246 -15.00 3.43 -14.33
CA ASN A 246 -15.43 2.44 -15.31
C ASN A 246 -16.53 3.02 -16.18
N ASP A 247 -16.42 2.83 -17.49
CA ASP A 247 -17.46 3.22 -18.41
C ASP A 247 -18.61 2.22 -18.31
N SER A 248 -19.73 2.67 -17.76
CA SER A 248 -20.94 1.84 -17.62
C SER A 248 -21.58 1.49 -18.97
N ASN A 249 -21.23 2.21 -20.04
CA ASN A 249 -21.67 1.92 -21.40
C ASN A 249 -20.66 1.07 -22.20
N PHE A 250 -19.49 0.76 -21.61
CA PHE A 250 -18.47 -0.10 -22.21
C PHE A 250 -18.03 0.31 -23.63
N CYS A 251 -17.87 1.61 -23.87
CA CYS A 251 -17.67 2.16 -25.22
C CYS A 251 -16.30 1.92 -25.85
N GLU A 252 -15.40 1.15 -25.22
CA GLU A 252 -14.00 0.86 -25.62
C GLU A 252 -13.09 2.08 -25.85
N ASP A 253 -13.64 3.28 -25.89
CA ASP A 253 -12.93 4.55 -26.02
C ASP A 253 -12.61 5.09 -24.62
N GLU A 254 -11.33 5.36 -24.34
CA GLU A 254 -10.89 5.99 -23.09
C GLU A 254 -10.89 7.53 -23.16
N THR A 255 -11.32 8.12 -24.28
CA THR A 255 -11.43 9.58 -24.42
C THR A 255 -12.30 10.15 -23.29
N GLY A 256 -11.76 11.12 -22.55
CA GLY A 256 -12.48 11.73 -21.43
C GLY A 256 -12.57 10.86 -20.16
N LYS A 257 -11.88 9.72 -20.09
CA LYS A 257 -11.76 8.93 -18.85
C LYS A 257 -11.11 9.77 -17.74
N PRO A 258 -11.77 9.96 -16.59
CA PRO A 258 -11.14 10.63 -15.46
C PRO A 258 -9.94 9.84 -14.96
N GLN A 259 -8.88 10.54 -14.52
CA GLN A 259 -7.73 9.91 -13.87
C GLN A 259 -8.16 9.20 -12.59
N ASN A 260 -7.63 8.00 -12.34
CA ASN A 260 -7.87 7.31 -11.09
C ASN A 260 -7.32 8.15 -9.93
N ILE A 261 -8.11 8.26 -8.87
CA ILE A 261 -7.73 9.08 -7.71
C ILE A 261 -7.49 8.16 -6.53
N SER A 262 -6.31 8.27 -5.92
CA SER A 262 -6.01 7.55 -4.68
C SER A 262 -5.98 8.51 -3.51
N PHE A 263 -6.53 8.07 -2.39
CA PHE A 263 -6.48 8.76 -1.11
C PHE A 263 -5.94 7.82 -0.05
N PHE A 264 -5.31 8.38 0.97
CA PHE A 264 -4.92 7.65 2.15
C PHE A 264 -6.13 7.38 3.05
N CYS A 265 -6.15 6.22 3.69
CA CYS A 265 -7.19 5.81 4.63
C CYS A 265 -6.57 4.92 5.70
N ASP A 266 -7.15 4.88 6.90
CA ASP A 266 -6.66 4.05 8.00
C ASP A 266 -7.40 2.69 7.96
N THR A 267 -6.71 1.65 7.47
CA THR A 267 -7.35 0.36 7.17
C THR A 267 -7.80 -0.38 8.43
N ASP A 268 -7.01 -0.30 9.49
CA ASP A 268 -7.21 -1.05 10.73
C ASP A 268 -7.79 -0.18 11.86
N SER A 269 -8.08 1.09 11.58
CA SER A 269 -8.63 2.06 12.53
C SER A 269 -7.74 2.21 13.77
N ASN A 270 -6.42 2.13 13.59
CA ASN A 270 -5.45 2.25 14.66
C ASN A 270 -5.03 3.71 14.91
N GLY A 271 -5.48 4.67 14.10
CA GLY A 271 -5.13 6.09 14.16
C GLY A 271 -3.86 6.46 13.39
N ILE A 272 -3.28 5.54 12.62
CA ILE A 272 -2.04 5.71 11.85
C ILE A 272 -2.32 5.27 10.41
N ILE A 273 -1.83 6.05 9.44
CA ILE A 273 -1.79 5.65 8.03
C ILE A 273 -0.33 5.47 7.66
N GLY A 274 0.04 4.27 7.23
CA GLY A 274 1.42 3.89 6.92
C GLY A 274 2.23 3.51 8.16
N ASN A 275 3.56 3.63 8.07
CA ASN A 275 4.49 3.30 9.16
C ASN A 275 5.84 4.02 8.97
N ALA A 276 6.83 3.74 9.81
CA ALA A 276 8.15 4.37 9.69
C ALA A 276 8.82 4.18 8.30
N SER A 277 8.58 3.04 7.64
CA SER A 277 9.13 2.75 6.31
C SER A 277 8.36 3.38 5.15
N THR A 278 7.15 3.92 5.39
CA THR A 278 6.40 4.67 4.37
C THR A 278 6.77 6.14 4.33
N VAL A 279 7.45 6.65 5.36
CA VAL A 279 7.98 8.03 5.37
C VAL A 279 9.09 8.13 4.33
N SER A 280 9.00 9.13 3.45
CA SER A 280 10.04 9.39 2.46
C SER A 280 11.25 10.02 3.15
N THR A 281 12.31 9.25 3.36
CA THR A 281 13.50 9.74 4.05
C THR A 281 14.71 9.86 3.14
N SER A 282 15.56 10.86 3.40
CA SER A 282 16.90 10.97 2.84
C SER A 282 17.91 11.13 3.96
N ARG A 283 18.83 10.16 4.08
CA ARG A 283 19.93 10.13 5.08
C ARG A 283 19.47 10.03 6.54
N ILE A 284 18.30 9.44 6.78
CA ILE A 284 17.73 9.22 8.11
C ILE A 284 17.33 7.75 8.26
N ASP A 285 17.81 7.09 9.32
CA ASP A 285 17.27 5.80 9.77
C ASP A 285 16.14 6.06 10.76
N LEU A 286 14.91 6.11 10.23
CA LEU A 286 13.76 6.66 10.95
C LEU A 286 13.09 5.63 11.86
N LYS A 287 12.85 6.05 13.10
CA LYS A 287 11.95 5.38 14.04
C LYS A 287 10.89 6.35 14.54
N VAL A 288 9.68 5.85 14.77
CA VAL A 288 8.55 6.63 15.26
C VAL A 288 8.24 6.19 16.69
N PHE A 289 8.07 7.15 17.59
CA PHE A 289 7.67 6.92 18.98
C PHE A 289 6.41 7.70 19.29
N ILE A 290 5.51 7.10 20.07
CA ILE A 290 4.28 7.71 20.58
C ILE A 290 4.27 7.54 22.10
N ASP A 291 4.18 8.64 22.84
CA ASP A 291 4.34 8.69 24.31
C ASP A 291 5.62 7.97 24.78
N ASN A 292 6.76 8.23 24.12
CA ASN A 292 8.06 7.58 24.38
C ASN A 292 8.11 6.06 24.15
N VAL A 293 7.11 5.46 23.50
CA VAL A 293 7.10 4.04 23.12
C VAL A 293 7.18 3.91 21.61
N GLU A 294 8.06 3.04 21.11
CA GLU A 294 8.19 2.78 19.66
C GLU A 294 6.85 2.36 19.06
N LEU A 295 6.54 2.89 17.87
CA LEU A 295 5.28 2.72 17.17
C LEU A 295 4.89 1.24 17.06
N ASN A 296 3.66 0.92 17.45
CA ASN A 296 3.10 -0.42 17.40
C ASN A 296 1.74 -0.37 16.73
N LEU A 297 1.68 -0.77 15.46
CA LEU A 297 0.47 -0.77 14.62
C LEU A 297 -0.63 -1.72 15.13
N SER A 298 -0.33 -2.62 16.07
CA SER A 298 -1.37 -3.43 16.72
C SER A 298 -2.12 -2.70 17.84
N LYS A 299 -1.76 -1.44 18.15
CA LYS A 299 -2.44 -0.60 19.13
C LYS A 299 -3.21 0.51 18.42
N SER A 300 -4.44 0.75 18.87
CA SER A 300 -5.17 1.95 18.50
C SER A 300 -4.69 3.15 19.32
N TYR A 301 -4.39 4.24 18.63
CA TYR A 301 -4.00 5.53 19.19
C TYR A 301 -5.20 6.48 19.18
N ASN A 302 -5.38 7.20 20.29
CA ASN A 302 -6.47 8.14 20.47
C ASN A 302 -6.02 9.35 21.31
N LEU A 303 -6.83 10.40 21.31
CA LEU A 303 -6.57 11.66 22.02
C LEU A 303 -5.30 12.36 21.50
N ILE A 304 -4.85 13.37 22.24
CA ILE A 304 -3.59 14.06 21.95
C ILE A 304 -2.45 13.23 22.53
N LYS A 305 -1.46 12.93 21.70
CA LYS A 305 -0.27 12.17 22.04
C LYS A 305 0.99 12.88 21.59
N GLU A 306 2.06 12.71 22.33
CA GLU A 306 3.38 13.17 21.89
C GLU A 306 3.93 12.18 20.86
N VAL A 307 4.32 12.70 19.70
CA VAL A 307 4.93 11.93 18.61
C VAL A 307 6.36 12.42 18.43
N GLU A 308 7.30 11.48 18.39
CA GLU A 308 8.70 11.74 18.11
C GLU A 308 9.16 10.94 16.89
N LEU A 309 9.81 11.62 15.95
CA LEU A 309 10.50 11.05 14.80
C LEU A 309 11.99 11.07 15.11
N LYS A 310 12.61 9.90 15.27
CA LYS A 310 14.02 9.76 15.69
C LYS A 310 14.88 9.21 14.58
N ASN A 311 16.08 9.77 14.41
CA ASN A 311 17.15 9.16 13.63
C ASN A 311 18.03 8.37 14.60
N ASN A 312 17.98 7.04 14.52
CA ASN A 312 18.49 6.16 15.57
C ASN A 312 17.80 6.42 16.93
N LEU A 313 18.51 7.02 17.88
CA LEU A 313 18.02 7.36 19.23
C LEU A 313 17.84 8.87 19.43
N SER A 314 18.25 9.69 18.47
CA SER A 314 18.18 11.15 18.55
C SER A 314 16.88 11.64 17.93
N THR A 315 16.10 12.39 18.69
CA THR A 315 14.88 13.04 18.19
C THR A 315 15.23 14.07 17.13
N VAL A 316 14.52 14.02 16.01
CA VAL A 316 14.70 14.89 14.85
C VAL A 316 13.49 15.81 14.69
N VAL A 317 12.29 15.27 14.90
CA VAL A 317 11.04 16.04 14.96
C VAL A 317 10.22 15.57 16.17
N GLN A 318 9.61 16.51 16.88
CA GLN A 318 8.71 16.26 18.00
C GLN A 318 7.46 17.13 17.87
N PHE A 319 6.28 16.56 18.05
CA PHE A 319 5.02 17.29 17.99
C PHE A 319 3.92 16.60 18.79
N ASN A 320 2.87 17.34 19.14
CA ASN A 320 1.65 16.75 19.68
C ASN A 320 0.66 16.51 18.54
N TRP A 321 0.13 15.30 18.45
CA TRP A 321 -0.85 14.93 17.43
C TRP A 321 -2.18 14.56 18.05
N ASN A 322 -3.28 15.09 17.50
CA ASN A 322 -4.63 14.73 17.91
C ASN A 322 -5.16 13.57 17.05
N PHE A 323 -5.14 12.36 17.61
CA PHE A 323 -5.61 11.12 16.98
C PHE A 323 -7.14 11.02 16.82
N VAL A 324 -7.87 12.15 16.89
CA VAL A 324 -9.21 12.26 16.29
C VAL A 324 -9.13 12.11 14.77
N ASN A 325 -8.03 12.59 14.17
CA ASN A 325 -7.68 12.32 12.77
C ASN A 325 -6.45 11.41 12.74
N PRO A 326 -6.41 10.41 11.84
CA PRO A 326 -5.26 9.52 11.77
C PRO A 326 -3.99 10.28 11.37
N LEU A 327 -2.86 9.92 11.98
CA LEU A 327 -1.55 10.45 11.61
C LEU A 327 -1.10 9.78 10.31
N ASN A 328 -1.02 10.56 9.23
CA ASN A 328 -0.58 10.05 7.95
C ASN A 328 0.94 10.12 7.80
N LEU A 329 1.63 9.01 8.06
CA LEU A 329 3.07 8.88 7.87
C LEU A 329 3.46 8.64 6.40
N ALA A 330 2.53 8.20 5.56
CA ALA A 330 2.80 7.96 4.14
C ALA A 330 2.91 9.26 3.31
N ASP A 331 2.45 10.39 3.85
CA ASP A 331 2.56 11.71 3.24
C ASP A 331 3.75 12.52 3.79
N VAL A 332 4.51 11.96 4.73
CA VAL A 332 5.62 12.66 5.37
C VAL A 332 6.90 12.48 4.58
N THR A 333 7.60 13.60 4.33
CA THR A 333 8.97 13.61 3.80
C THR A 333 9.91 14.22 4.82
N LEU A 334 11.06 13.57 5.06
CA LEU A 334 12.14 14.05 5.91
C LEU A 334 13.48 13.97 5.19
N LYS A 335 14.12 15.11 4.96
CA LYS A 335 15.49 15.17 4.41
C LYS A 335 16.38 15.84 5.44
N LYS A 336 17.56 15.27 5.70
CA LYS A 336 18.54 15.80 6.66
C LYS A 336 19.93 15.92 6.02
N GLN A 337 20.74 16.87 6.51
CA GLN A 337 22.12 17.03 6.09
C GLN A 337 22.95 15.74 6.21
N SER A 338 23.99 15.60 5.39
CA SER A 338 24.96 14.51 5.58
C SER A 338 25.94 14.81 6.72
N THR A 339 26.66 13.78 7.17
CA THR A 339 27.76 13.96 8.12
C THR A 339 28.94 14.73 7.53
N SER A 340 29.07 14.85 6.21
CA SER A 340 30.16 15.57 5.54
C SER A 340 29.83 17.04 5.19
N GLU A 341 28.57 17.45 5.27
CA GLU A 341 28.17 18.85 4.96
C GLU A 341 28.66 19.83 6.03
N GLU A 342 28.96 21.07 5.66
CA GLU A 342 29.60 22.05 6.56
C GLU A 342 28.63 22.73 7.53
N PHE A 343 27.33 22.68 7.22
CA PHE A 343 26.26 23.26 8.02
C PHE A 343 25.12 22.26 8.20
N GLY A 344 24.35 22.43 9.26
CA GLY A 344 23.16 21.62 9.50
C GLY A 344 21.92 22.12 8.77
N TRP A 345 21.06 21.21 8.32
CA TRP A 345 19.75 21.57 7.79
C TRP A 345 18.78 20.39 7.84
N ILE A 346 17.48 20.68 7.88
CA ILE A 346 16.42 19.69 7.79
C ILE A 346 15.27 20.23 6.94
N ILE A 347 14.63 19.36 6.16
CA ILE A 347 13.37 19.63 5.45
C ILE A 347 12.31 18.63 5.94
N ILE A 348 11.11 19.13 6.23
CA ILE A 348 9.97 18.38 6.74
C ILE A 348 8.71 18.78 5.98
N GLU A 349 8.08 17.81 5.33
CA GLU A 349 6.84 18.00 4.56
C GLU A 349 5.76 17.01 5.05
N GLY A 350 4.49 17.32 4.78
CA GLY A 350 3.35 16.44 5.08
C GLY A 350 2.93 16.37 6.55
N LEU A 351 3.56 17.15 7.44
CA LEU A 351 3.19 17.21 8.86
C LEU A 351 2.40 18.49 9.20
N GLY A 352 1.07 18.40 9.17
CA GLY A 352 0.13 19.47 9.50
C GLY A 352 -0.04 19.77 11.00
N ALA A 353 1.06 19.85 11.75
CA ALA A 353 1.07 20.19 13.17
C ALA A 353 2.22 21.13 13.52
N ASN A 354 2.01 21.94 14.58
CA ASN A 354 3.08 22.72 15.19
C ASN A 354 4.11 21.76 15.80
N LYS A 355 5.36 21.89 15.37
CA LYS A 355 6.44 20.96 15.68
C LYS A 355 7.69 21.65 16.21
N THR A 356 8.49 20.85 16.89
CA THR A 356 9.86 21.14 17.28
C THR A 356 10.80 20.29 16.43
N VAL A 357 11.83 20.90 15.87
CA VAL A 357 12.81 20.23 15.00
C VAL A 357 14.20 20.38 15.58
N TYR A 358 15.03 19.38 15.32
CA TYR A 358 16.38 19.28 15.87
C TYR A 358 17.40 19.24 14.72
N VAL A 359 18.16 20.32 14.58
CA VAL A 359 19.16 20.50 13.51
C VAL A 359 20.56 20.45 14.11
N ASP A 360 21.41 19.56 13.60
CA ASP A 360 22.79 19.48 14.12
C ASP A 360 23.52 20.81 13.88
N LYS A 361 24.21 21.32 14.89
CA LYS A 361 25.02 22.53 14.78
C LYS A 361 26.42 22.14 14.29
N LYS A 362 26.72 22.38 13.01
CA LYS A 362 27.99 21.99 12.39
C LYS A 362 28.93 23.17 12.22
N ALA A 363 28.39 24.37 12.04
CA ALA A 363 29.16 25.60 11.96
C ALA A 363 29.32 26.28 13.34
N ASN A 364 30.34 27.15 13.43
CA ASN A 364 30.56 27.97 14.63
C ASN A 364 29.70 29.25 14.61
N THR A 365 28.41 29.08 14.37
CA THR A 365 27.38 30.13 14.31
C THR A 365 26.29 29.82 15.31
N SER A 366 25.53 30.84 15.71
CA SER A 366 24.29 30.67 16.45
C SER A 366 23.05 31.02 15.61
N GLN A 367 23.26 31.38 14.34
CA GLN A 367 22.20 31.83 13.46
C GLN A 367 21.62 30.66 12.66
N ILE A 368 20.30 30.68 12.50
CA ILE A 368 19.55 29.75 11.65
C ILE A 368 18.62 30.54 10.73
N CYS A 369 18.33 29.99 9.57
CA CYS A 369 17.24 30.41 8.70
C CYS A 369 16.11 29.40 8.79
N ILE A 370 14.90 29.89 9.01
CA ILE A 370 13.67 29.10 8.99
C ILE A 370 12.93 29.47 7.72
N LYS A 371 12.53 28.48 6.92
CA LYS A 371 11.58 28.64 5.81
C LYS A 371 10.30 27.92 6.18
N ASP A 372 9.25 28.66 6.55
CA ASP A 372 7.98 28.06 7.00
C ASP A 372 6.96 27.87 5.84
N ALA A 373 7.45 27.33 4.72
CA ALA A 373 6.70 27.06 3.50
C ALA A 373 7.06 25.66 2.94
N LEU A 374 6.43 25.24 1.83
CA LEU A 374 6.82 24.03 1.10
C LEU A 374 8.23 24.21 0.51
N VAL A 375 9.11 23.22 0.66
CA VAL A 375 10.53 23.29 0.29
C VAL A 375 10.99 21.96 -0.30
N ASP A 376 11.39 21.97 -1.56
CA ASP A 376 11.93 20.80 -2.24
C ASP A 376 13.43 20.62 -1.94
N SER A 377 14.18 21.73 -1.85
CA SER A 377 15.63 21.80 -1.75
C SER A 377 16.13 23.00 -0.95
N VAL A 378 16.95 22.74 0.07
CA VAL A 378 17.59 23.79 0.90
C VAL A 378 18.42 24.77 0.07
N ASN A 379 19.08 24.32 -0.99
CA ASN A 379 20.00 25.17 -1.76
C ASN A 379 19.29 26.11 -2.75
N ASN A 380 18.05 25.82 -3.11
CA ASN A 380 17.33 26.59 -4.12
C ASN A 380 16.18 27.40 -3.51
N ASP A 381 15.56 26.88 -2.44
CA ASP A 381 14.31 27.43 -1.90
C ASP A 381 14.52 28.24 -0.62
N ILE A 382 15.70 28.12 0.00
CA ILE A 382 16.11 28.96 1.13
C ILE A 382 17.18 29.92 0.63
N SER A 383 16.92 31.22 0.73
CA SER A 383 17.88 32.23 0.33
C SER A 383 19.13 32.19 1.21
N PHE A 384 20.24 32.58 0.61
CA PHE A 384 21.53 32.52 1.28
C PHE A 384 21.63 33.46 2.49
N ASP A 385 20.94 34.59 2.45
CA ASP A 385 20.92 35.60 3.53
C ASP A 385 19.64 35.57 4.37
N CYS A 386 18.77 34.58 4.13
CA CYS A 386 17.50 34.40 4.82
C CYS A 386 16.55 35.62 4.68
N SER A 387 16.45 36.18 3.46
CA SER A 387 15.73 37.42 3.17
C SER A 387 14.55 37.29 2.21
N ASP A 388 14.32 36.10 1.63
CA ASP A 388 13.18 35.86 0.74
C ASP A 388 11.86 35.72 1.52
N ASP A 389 10.75 35.65 0.79
CA ASP A 389 9.42 35.49 1.40
C ASP A 389 9.33 34.20 2.24
N ASP A 390 8.60 34.27 3.35
CA ASP A 390 8.46 33.18 4.34
C ASP A 390 9.77 32.69 4.98
N GLU A 391 10.83 33.50 4.91
CA GLU A 391 12.10 33.26 5.60
C GLU A 391 12.29 34.10 6.86
N TYR A 392 12.84 33.46 7.88
CA TYR A 392 13.01 34.05 9.20
C TYR A 392 14.41 33.78 9.73
N LEU A 393 15.25 34.82 9.74
CA LEU A 393 16.56 34.76 10.36
C LEU A 393 16.43 34.85 11.88
N LEU A 394 16.94 33.85 12.59
CA LEU A 394 16.91 33.79 14.06
C LEU A 394 18.30 33.54 14.64
N THR A 395 18.65 34.22 15.72
CA THR A 395 19.92 34.03 16.43
C THR A 395 19.69 33.30 17.74
N CYS A 396 20.09 32.04 17.85
CA CYS A 396 19.81 31.22 19.02
C CYS A 396 20.80 31.48 20.18
N PRO A 397 20.37 31.41 21.46
CA PRO A 397 18.99 31.23 21.91
C PRO A 397 18.19 32.54 21.78
N ASP A 398 17.01 32.48 21.17
CA ASP A 398 16.08 33.62 21.06
C ASP A 398 14.67 33.14 20.68
N SER A 399 13.69 34.04 20.72
CA SER A 399 12.32 33.79 20.29
C SER A 399 11.78 34.99 19.52
N SER A 400 11.38 34.78 18.27
CA SER A 400 10.89 35.84 17.38
C SER A 400 9.88 35.29 16.40
N GLN A 401 8.86 36.09 16.05
CA GLN A 401 7.88 35.79 15.01
C GLN A 401 7.12 34.46 15.21
N GLY A 402 6.93 34.02 16.45
CA GLY A 402 6.25 32.76 16.78
C GLY A 402 7.17 31.53 16.83
N TYR A 403 8.45 31.70 16.49
CA TYR A 403 9.46 30.66 16.60
C TYR A 403 10.28 30.83 17.88
N THR A 404 10.70 29.70 18.46
CA THR A 404 11.63 29.68 19.58
C THR A 404 12.82 28.81 19.22
N CYS A 405 14.04 29.31 19.40
CA CYS A 405 15.25 28.52 19.17
C CYS A 405 16.12 28.47 20.43
N THR A 406 16.61 27.29 20.75
CA THR A 406 17.64 27.08 21.77
C THR A 406 18.75 26.18 21.23
N ILE A 407 19.93 26.21 21.85
CA ILE A 407 21.05 25.32 21.51
C ILE A 407 21.25 24.34 22.67
N VAL A 408 21.04 23.05 22.42
CA VAL A 408 21.19 21.99 23.43
C VAL A 408 22.13 20.94 22.85
N ASN A 409 23.22 20.62 23.57
CA ASN A 409 24.18 19.59 23.17
C ASN A 409 24.70 19.71 21.72
N ASN A 410 25.00 20.93 21.26
CA ASN A 410 25.42 21.20 19.88
C ASN A 410 24.37 20.84 18.81
N THR A 411 23.10 21.03 19.15
CA THR A 411 21.94 20.90 18.26
C THR A 411 21.04 22.12 18.45
N PHE A 412 20.58 22.71 17.35
CA PHE A 412 19.52 23.71 17.37
C PHE A 412 18.18 23.01 17.59
N GLN A 413 17.46 23.42 18.61
CA GLN A 413 16.09 22.99 18.88
C GLN A 413 15.17 24.16 18.55
N VAL A 414 14.36 24.00 17.50
CA VAL A 414 13.53 25.07 16.93
C VAL A 414 12.06 24.66 16.98
N SER A 415 11.22 25.42 17.65
CA SER A 415 9.79 25.16 17.82
C SER A 415 8.94 26.27 17.18
N GLY A 416 7.65 25.98 16.93
CA GLY A 416 6.71 26.93 16.34
C GLY A 416 6.43 26.72 14.85
N LEU A 417 6.94 25.62 14.29
CA LEU A 417 7.03 25.35 12.86
C LEU A 417 5.75 24.68 12.31
N MET A 418 5.23 25.13 11.16
CA MET A 418 4.01 24.57 10.53
C MET A 418 4.28 23.83 9.22
N HIS A 419 5.13 24.33 8.33
CA HIS A 419 5.55 23.68 7.07
C HIS A 419 7.02 24.00 6.89
N SER A 420 8.00 23.09 7.01
CA SER A 420 9.31 23.66 7.36
C SER A 420 10.55 22.97 6.86
N ALA A 421 11.46 23.84 6.42
CA ALA A 421 12.88 23.61 6.43
C ALA A 421 13.56 24.56 7.42
N VAL A 422 14.63 24.08 8.07
CA VAL A 422 15.50 24.89 8.93
C VAL A 422 16.93 24.64 8.51
N MET A 423 17.70 25.70 8.32
CA MET A 423 19.10 25.66 7.92
C MET A 423 19.97 26.46 8.90
N GLU A 424 21.12 25.92 9.27
CA GLU A 424 22.15 26.63 10.01
C GLU A 424 22.85 27.64 9.09
N MET A 425 22.90 28.91 9.52
CA MET A 425 23.58 29.97 8.79
C MET A 425 25.07 29.90 9.08
N ALA A 426 25.78 29.06 8.34
CA ALA A 426 27.24 29.08 8.35
C ALA A 426 27.70 30.50 8.03
N ASN A 427 28.52 31.07 8.91
CA ASN A 427 29.09 32.38 8.72
C ASN A 427 30.05 32.30 7.52
N LEU A 428 29.53 32.45 6.30
CA LEU A 428 30.30 32.47 5.06
C LEU A 428 31.05 33.81 5.00
N THR A 429 31.98 33.97 5.93
CA THR A 429 33.12 34.87 5.78
C THR A 429 34.09 34.33 4.72
N SER A 430 33.89 33.09 4.24
CA SER A 430 34.44 32.66 2.97
C SER A 430 33.77 33.48 1.88
N THR A 431 34.60 34.22 1.14
CA THR A 431 34.21 34.96 -0.06
C THR A 431 33.26 34.13 -0.90
N CYS A 432 31.95 34.42 -0.86
CA CYS A 432 30.98 33.79 -1.74
C CYS A 432 31.40 34.14 -3.16
N SER A 433 32.00 33.16 -3.85
CA SER A 433 32.40 33.32 -5.23
C SER A 433 31.16 33.05 -6.07
N SER A 434 30.58 34.10 -6.62
CA SER A 434 29.43 33.95 -7.50
C SER A 434 29.72 32.98 -8.65
N SER A 435 28.77 32.09 -8.91
CA SER A 435 28.80 31.13 -10.02
C SER A 435 27.63 31.44 -10.94
N TRP A 436 27.86 32.30 -11.93
CA TRP A 436 26.81 32.81 -12.80
C TRP A 436 26.44 31.81 -13.91
N ILE A 437 25.16 31.47 -13.99
CA ILE A 437 24.55 30.81 -15.14
C ILE A 437 23.82 31.89 -15.94
N CYS A 438 24.18 32.07 -17.20
CA CYS A 438 23.56 33.06 -18.08
C CYS A 438 22.81 32.39 -19.22
N THR A 439 21.70 32.99 -19.62
CA THR A 439 21.05 32.70 -20.90
C THR A 439 21.91 33.18 -22.07
N ASP A 440 21.61 32.69 -23.26
CA ASP A 440 22.15 33.26 -24.49
C ASP A 440 21.69 34.72 -24.65
N TYR A 441 22.49 35.50 -25.39
CA TYR A 441 22.08 36.85 -25.76
C TYR A 441 20.84 36.79 -26.65
N GLY A 442 19.81 37.56 -26.29
CA GLY A 442 18.60 37.70 -27.09
C GLY A 442 18.83 38.50 -28.37
N TYR A 443 17.74 38.75 -29.12
CA TYR A 443 17.79 39.52 -30.35
C TYR A 443 18.32 40.94 -30.16
N CYS A 444 18.98 41.44 -31.19
CA CYS A 444 19.46 42.81 -31.25
C CYS A 444 18.28 43.81 -31.32
N ILE A 445 18.09 44.59 -30.26
CA ILE A 445 17.11 45.69 -30.21
C ILE A 445 17.88 46.98 -29.98
N ASN A 446 17.73 47.96 -30.89
CA ASN A 446 18.47 49.23 -30.83
C ASN A 446 19.99 49.05 -30.67
N SER A 447 20.57 48.16 -31.49
CA SER A 447 22.01 47.84 -31.48
C SER A 447 22.54 47.25 -30.17
N THR A 448 21.66 46.76 -29.28
CA THR A 448 22.03 46.12 -28.02
C THR A 448 21.36 44.75 -27.90
N GLU A 449 22.14 43.73 -27.51
CA GLU A 449 21.62 42.43 -27.10
C GLU A 449 21.66 42.33 -25.57
N THR A 450 20.62 41.77 -24.97
CA THR A 450 20.50 41.56 -23.53
C THR A 450 20.45 40.07 -23.21
N ARG A 451 21.02 39.68 -22.06
CA ARG A 451 20.83 38.35 -21.46
C ARG A 451 20.55 38.47 -19.98
N THR A 452 20.00 37.41 -19.41
CA THR A 452 19.81 37.26 -17.97
C THR A 452 20.88 36.35 -17.40
N CYS A 453 21.42 36.69 -16.23
CA CYS A 453 22.34 35.85 -15.49
C CYS A 453 21.83 35.68 -14.06
N THR A 454 21.82 34.43 -13.59
CA THR A 454 21.44 34.05 -12.23
C THR A 454 22.67 33.50 -11.53
N ASP A 455 22.98 34.02 -10.34
CA ASP A 455 24.05 33.45 -9.53
C ASP A 455 23.55 32.16 -8.89
N LYS A 456 24.15 31.03 -9.27
CA LYS A 456 23.82 29.71 -8.74
C LYS A 456 24.07 29.63 -7.24
N ASN A 457 25.02 30.41 -6.73
CA ASN A 457 25.38 30.41 -5.32
C ASN A 457 24.65 31.50 -4.53
N SER A 458 23.76 32.26 -5.17
CA SER A 458 22.99 33.35 -4.55
C SER A 458 23.85 34.30 -3.70
N CYS A 459 25.06 34.62 -4.17
CA CYS A 459 25.96 35.50 -3.42
C CYS A 459 25.44 36.94 -3.46
N THR A 460 25.50 37.62 -2.31
CA THR A 460 25.13 39.03 -2.19
C THR A 460 26.07 39.95 -2.99
N THR A 461 27.34 39.57 -3.12
CA THR A 461 28.34 40.28 -3.92
C THR A 461 28.33 39.84 -5.37
N LYS A 462 28.00 40.74 -6.31
CA LYS A 462 27.99 40.48 -7.76
C LYS A 462 29.39 40.41 -8.40
N THR A 463 30.32 39.78 -7.71
CA THR A 463 31.69 39.61 -8.17
C THR A 463 31.68 38.70 -9.39
N ASN A 464 32.45 39.05 -10.43
CA ASN A 464 32.51 38.28 -11.68
C ASN A 464 31.17 38.10 -12.41
N GLN A 465 30.15 38.93 -12.15
CA GLN A 465 28.91 38.89 -12.94
C GLN A 465 29.22 39.13 -14.41
N PRO A 466 28.91 38.18 -15.31
CA PRO A 466 29.11 38.38 -16.73
C PRO A 466 28.27 39.57 -17.22
N THR A 467 28.78 40.30 -18.21
CA THR A 467 28.07 41.46 -18.77
C THR A 467 26.67 41.05 -19.24
N LEU A 468 25.64 41.79 -18.82
CA LEU A 468 24.23 41.51 -19.17
C LEU A 468 23.85 42.11 -20.53
N THR A 469 24.65 43.04 -21.03
CA THR A 469 24.42 43.74 -22.30
C THR A 469 25.68 43.72 -23.15
N ARG A 470 25.52 43.52 -24.46
CA ARG A 470 26.60 43.76 -25.43
C ARG A 470 26.08 44.48 -26.67
N ALA A 471 26.96 45.23 -27.32
CA ALA A 471 26.65 45.80 -28.63
C ALA A 471 26.51 44.69 -29.67
N CYS A 472 25.58 44.85 -30.60
CA CYS A 472 25.42 43.88 -31.68
C CYS A 472 26.62 43.94 -32.63
N ASN A 473 27.14 42.79 -33.03
CA ASN A 473 28.16 42.75 -34.08
C ASN A 473 27.49 43.15 -35.40
N ALA A 474 27.74 44.38 -35.86
CA ALA A 474 27.21 44.95 -37.11
C ALA A 474 27.75 44.27 -38.39
N THR A 475 28.39 43.12 -38.28
CA THR A 475 28.99 42.38 -39.38
C THR A 475 28.04 41.28 -39.83
N ASN A 476 27.47 41.45 -41.02
CA ASN A 476 26.71 40.48 -41.83
C ASN A 476 25.19 40.63 -41.84
N GLN A 477 24.68 41.86 -41.96
CA GLN A 477 23.39 42.12 -42.60
C GLN A 477 23.59 42.99 -43.85
N SER A 478 24.20 42.39 -44.87
CA SER A 478 24.08 42.88 -46.24
C SER A 478 23.42 41.79 -47.06
N GLY A 479 22.12 41.96 -47.29
CA GLY A 479 21.41 41.32 -48.39
C GLY A 479 20.69 40.02 -48.05
N ASN A 480 19.49 40.13 -47.49
CA ASN A 480 18.33 39.65 -48.24
C ASN A 480 17.04 40.25 -47.67
N SER A 481 16.50 41.20 -48.42
CA SER A 481 15.11 41.62 -48.29
C SER A 481 14.24 40.50 -48.87
N ILE A 482 13.51 39.79 -48.01
CA ILE A 482 12.43 38.90 -48.44
C ILE A 482 11.16 39.37 -47.75
N ASN A 483 10.22 39.79 -48.59
CA ASN A 483 8.85 40.13 -48.23
C ASN A 483 8.14 38.93 -47.59
N GLY A 484 7.53 39.19 -46.45
CA GLY A 484 6.26 38.63 -45.98
C GLY A 484 6.04 37.13 -46.08
N THR A 485 6.17 36.44 -44.95
CA THR A 485 5.29 35.31 -44.61
C THR A 485 5.26 35.17 -43.08
N GLU A 486 4.07 35.22 -42.49
CA GLU A 486 3.85 34.92 -41.07
C GLU A 486 4.26 33.47 -40.79
N VAL A 487 5.23 33.29 -39.90
CA VAL A 487 5.66 31.97 -39.40
C VAL A 487 5.17 31.84 -37.96
N PHE A 488 4.20 30.95 -37.78
CA PHE A 488 3.72 30.50 -36.47
C PHE A 488 4.83 29.70 -35.76
N LEU A 489 5.20 30.13 -34.55
CA LEU A 489 6.11 29.42 -33.66
C LEU A 489 5.33 28.33 -32.90
N THR A 490 5.60 27.06 -33.16
CA THR A 490 5.22 25.96 -32.28
C THR A 490 6.41 25.63 -31.38
N ASN A 491 6.30 26.00 -30.10
CA ASN A 491 7.17 25.52 -29.03
C ASN A 491 6.97 24.01 -28.85
N THR A 492 8.02 23.23 -29.06
CA THR A 492 8.11 21.83 -28.61
C THR A 492 8.90 21.80 -27.32
N ASP A 493 8.23 21.48 -26.22
CA ASP A 493 8.86 21.20 -24.92
C ASP A 493 9.71 19.91 -24.99
N PRO A 494 10.85 19.85 -24.27
CA PRO A 494 11.65 18.65 -24.16
C PRO A 494 11.02 17.64 -23.18
N LEU A 495 10.89 16.39 -23.65
CA LEU A 495 10.48 15.23 -22.84
C LEU A 495 11.42 15.04 -21.64
N LEU A 496 10.82 14.89 -20.46
CA LEU A 496 11.46 14.53 -19.20
C LEU A 496 11.50 13.00 -19.06
N GLU A 497 12.69 12.41 -19.04
CA GLU A 497 12.89 10.97 -18.82
C GLU A 497 12.75 10.60 -17.33
N THR A 498 11.96 9.57 -17.03
CA THR A 498 11.80 8.98 -15.69
C THR A 498 12.80 7.84 -15.45
N PRO A 499 13.51 7.79 -14.29
CA PRO A 499 14.46 6.72 -14.00
C PRO A 499 13.79 5.44 -13.47
N GLU A 500 14.36 4.31 -13.91
CA GLU A 500 13.91 2.94 -13.69
C GLU A 500 13.99 2.45 -12.24
N ALA A 501 13.00 1.64 -11.85
CA ALA A 501 12.89 1.00 -10.55
C ALA A 501 13.61 -0.37 -10.51
N SER A 502 14.71 -0.46 -9.77
CA SER A 502 15.40 -1.72 -9.45
C SER A 502 15.80 -1.77 -7.98
N THR A 503 14.91 -2.23 -7.09
CA THR A 503 15.28 -2.51 -5.67
C THR A 503 14.37 -3.49 -4.91
N LYS A 504 13.48 -4.27 -5.54
CA LYS A 504 12.54 -5.16 -4.81
C LYS A 504 13.08 -6.55 -4.45
N LYS A 505 14.22 -6.99 -5.00
CA LYS A 505 14.73 -8.37 -4.81
C LYS A 505 15.33 -8.62 -3.42
N GLN A 506 15.64 -7.57 -2.66
CA GLN A 506 16.34 -7.67 -1.37
C GLN A 506 15.39 -7.87 -0.18
N TYR A 507 14.11 -7.52 -0.31
CA TYR A 507 13.12 -7.58 0.78
C TYR A 507 12.60 -9.00 1.06
N TYR A 508 12.47 -9.83 0.01
CA TYR A 508 11.96 -11.20 0.13
C TYR A 508 12.88 -12.14 0.90
N LEU A 509 14.21 -11.95 0.78
CA LEU A 509 15.18 -12.75 1.52
C LEU A 509 15.12 -12.48 3.03
N THR A 510 14.92 -11.23 3.45
CA THR A 510 14.86 -10.84 4.86
C THR A 510 13.62 -11.40 5.56
N LEU A 511 12.49 -11.50 4.84
CA LEU A 511 11.22 -12.00 5.35
C LEU A 511 11.26 -13.52 5.62
N ILE A 512 11.99 -14.28 4.78
CA ILE A 512 12.17 -15.72 4.96
C ILE A 512 13.06 -16.01 6.18
N PHE A 513 14.14 -15.25 6.39
CA PHE A 513 15.01 -15.45 7.56
C PHE A 513 14.32 -15.10 8.90
N SER A 514 13.42 -14.11 8.90
CA SER A 514 12.66 -13.72 10.10
C SER A 514 11.71 -14.81 10.58
N SER A 515 10.95 -15.42 9.66
CA SER A 515 9.97 -16.46 10.02
C SER A 515 10.65 -17.72 10.58
N VAL A 516 11.76 -18.15 9.97
CA VAL A 516 12.55 -19.29 10.47
C VAL A 516 13.11 -19.01 11.86
N GLY A 517 13.55 -17.79 12.15
CA GLY A 517 14.04 -17.38 13.48
C GLY A 517 12.98 -17.53 14.58
N ILE A 518 11.73 -17.15 14.30
CA ILE A 518 10.63 -17.25 15.26
C ILE A 518 10.30 -18.72 15.57
N PHE A 519 10.27 -19.60 14.55
CA PHE A 519 10.01 -21.03 14.77
C PHE A 519 11.11 -21.70 15.62
N VAL A 520 12.37 -21.32 15.43
CA VAL A 520 13.49 -21.82 16.24
C VAL A 520 13.36 -21.37 17.69
N LEU A 521 13.01 -20.10 17.95
CA LEU A 521 12.82 -19.60 19.31
C LEU A 521 11.66 -20.27 20.04
N LEU A 522 10.55 -20.54 19.34
CA LEU A 522 9.41 -21.29 19.91
C LEU A 522 9.80 -22.73 20.24
N ALA A 523 10.56 -23.39 19.37
CA ALA A 523 11.07 -24.74 19.63
C ALA A 523 12.00 -24.76 20.85
N ILE A 524 12.91 -23.80 20.97
CA ILE A 524 13.80 -23.67 22.14
C ILE A 524 12.99 -23.42 23.41
N GLY A 525 11.97 -22.54 23.37
CA GLY A 525 11.09 -22.29 24.51
C GLY A 525 10.36 -23.54 24.99
N LEU A 526 9.87 -24.36 24.07
CA LEU A 526 9.23 -25.65 24.38
C LEU A 526 10.22 -26.64 24.99
N ILE A 527 11.47 -26.69 24.49
CA ILE A 527 12.52 -27.55 25.04
C ILE A 527 12.87 -27.11 26.47
N ILE A 528 13.09 -25.81 26.71
CA ILE A 528 13.39 -25.29 28.06
C ILE A 528 12.25 -25.60 29.03
N PHE A 529 11.01 -25.39 28.60
CA PHE A 529 9.82 -25.71 29.40
C PHE A 529 9.76 -27.21 29.73
N TYR A 530 10.09 -28.07 28.77
CA TYR A 530 10.13 -29.52 28.98
C TYR A 530 11.22 -29.93 29.98
N LEU A 531 12.43 -29.36 29.87
CA LEU A 531 13.56 -29.63 30.77
C LEU A 531 13.30 -29.12 32.20
N GLN A 532 12.69 -27.94 32.35
CA GLN A 532 12.29 -27.44 33.68
C GLN A 532 11.25 -28.34 34.35
N LYS A 533 10.35 -28.93 33.55
CA LYS A 533 9.34 -29.85 34.04
C LYS A 533 9.91 -31.22 34.41
N SER A 534 10.94 -31.72 33.70
CA SER A 534 11.57 -33.01 34.00
C SER A 534 12.45 -33.00 35.25
N ASN A 535 12.98 -31.84 35.66
CA ASN A 535 13.89 -31.73 36.82
C ASN A 535 13.21 -31.69 38.20
N LYS A 536 11.89 -31.85 38.32
CA LYS A 536 11.24 -32.02 39.63
C LYS A 536 11.11 -33.50 39.99
N LYS A 537 12.16 -34.09 40.54
CA LYS A 537 12.15 -35.14 41.60
C LYS A 537 13.56 -35.68 41.89
N ILE A 538 14.28 -35.06 42.82
CA ILE A 538 15.18 -35.76 43.75
C ILE A 538 15.07 -35.04 45.09
N THR A 539 14.34 -35.62 46.05
CA THR A 539 14.39 -35.25 47.47
C THR A 539 15.46 -36.10 48.14
N PRO A 540 16.42 -35.51 48.88
CA PRO A 540 17.33 -36.28 49.70
C PRO A 540 16.64 -36.70 51.00
N TYR A 541 16.87 -37.95 51.36
CA TYR A 541 16.49 -38.61 52.60
C TYR A 541 17.57 -38.35 53.65
N SER A 542 17.21 -37.85 54.83
CA SER A 542 18.04 -37.97 56.04
C SER A 542 17.19 -37.80 57.29
N ASP A 543 17.27 -38.80 58.16
CA ASP A 543 16.54 -38.98 59.40
C ASP A 543 17.54 -38.97 60.59
N PHE A 544 17.04 -38.67 61.79
CA PHE A 544 17.56 -39.00 63.14
C PHE A 544 18.77 -38.29 63.79
N SER A 545 18.54 -37.59 64.91
CA SER A 545 18.87 -38.02 66.30
C SER A 545 18.91 -36.85 67.33
N SER A 546 18.67 -37.19 68.60
CA SER A 546 18.10 -36.45 69.74
C SER A 546 19.04 -36.12 70.92
N ALA A 547 18.52 -35.32 71.88
CA ALA A 547 18.80 -35.23 73.34
C ALA A 547 19.86 -34.18 73.80
N THR A 548 19.79 -33.40 74.92
CA THR A 548 18.99 -33.37 76.17
C THR A 548 19.21 -32.04 76.99
N GLN A 549 18.14 -31.35 77.47
CA GLN A 549 17.81 -30.72 78.81
C GLN A 549 18.72 -29.68 79.60
N PRO A 550 18.28 -28.97 80.70
CA PRO A 550 17.44 -27.74 80.87
C PRO A 550 18.00 -26.77 82.01
N PRO A 551 17.29 -25.98 82.89
CA PRO A 551 15.91 -25.39 82.97
C PRO A 551 15.79 -23.90 83.48
N ALA A 552 14.51 -23.44 83.68
CA ALA A 552 13.93 -22.35 84.52
C ALA A 552 13.61 -20.99 83.82
N THR A 553 12.46 -20.30 83.96
CA THR A 553 11.38 -20.23 84.99
C THR A 553 10.08 -19.56 84.41
N GLN A 554 8.91 -19.81 85.03
CA GLN A 554 7.52 -19.38 84.69
C GLN A 554 7.10 -17.96 85.26
N PRO A 555 5.79 -17.57 85.42
CA PRO A 555 4.69 -17.10 84.51
C PRO A 555 3.99 -15.78 85.07
N PRO A 556 2.67 -15.43 84.94
CA PRO A 556 1.50 -15.91 84.16
C PRO A 556 0.54 -14.84 83.52
N ALA A 557 -0.53 -15.40 82.93
CA ALA A 557 -1.65 -14.93 82.08
C ALA A 557 -2.75 -14.02 82.68
N THR A 558 -3.68 -13.53 81.82
CA THR A 558 -5.16 -13.68 81.96
C THR A 558 -5.95 -13.22 80.71
N GLN A 559 -7.05 -13.93 80.39
CA GLN A 559 -8.09 -13.66 79.35
C GLN A 559 -9.43 -13.18 80.01
N PRO A 560 -10.64 -13.35 79.41
CA PRO A 560 -11.55 -12.36 78.80
C PRO A 560 -12.90 -12.21 79.58
N PRO A 561 -14.01 -11.65 79.02
CA PRO A 561 -15.02 -12.50 78.32
C PRO A 561 -15.96 -11.79 77.29
N ALA A 562 -16.79 -12.62 76.64
CA ALA A 562 -17.80 -12.34 75.60
C ALA A 562 -19.23 -12.11 76.15
N THR A 563 -20.14 -11.48 75.38
CA THR A 563 -21.57 -11.90 75.17
C THR A 563 -22.35 -11.02 74.16
N GLN A 564 -23.17 -11.65 73.30
CA GLN A 564 -24.33 -11.13 72.52
C GLN A 564 -25.61 -11.06 73.42
N PRO A 565 -26.87 -10.68 73.01
CA PRO A 565 -27.50 -10.56 71.67
C PRO A 565 -28.58 -9.44 71.44
N SER A 566 -29.15 -9.42 70.21
CA SER A 566 -30.59 -9.26 69.84
C SER A 566 -31.05 -8.08 68.93
N GLN A 567 -31.71 -8.49 67.84
CA GLN A 567 -32.86 -7.96 67.05
C GLN A 567 -33.25 -6.47 67.09
N ASN A 568 -33.46 -5.84 65.91
CA ASN A 568 -34.82 -5.67 65.34
C ASN A 568 -34.85 -5.03 63.94
N GLU A 569 -35.98 -5.28 63.27
CA GLU A 569 -36.40 -4.92 61.90
C GLU A 569 -36.47 -3.42 61.60
N ASN A 570 -36.20 -3.02 60.34
CA ASN A 570 -37.21 -2.32 59.55
C ASN A 570 -36.87 -2.24 58.05
N LYS A 571 -37.93 -2.47 57.26
CA LYS A 571 -38.04 -2.52 55.81
C LYS A 571 -38.92 -1.33 55.41
N ILE A 572 -38.58 -0.54 54.40
CA ILE A 572 -39.54 0.23 53.57
C ILE A 572 -38.90 0.55 52.21
N ASN A 573 -39.62 0.15 51.17
CA ASN A 573 -39.44 0.48 49.75
C ASN A 573 -39.93 1.91 49.46
N SER A 574 -39.39 2.53 48.41
CA SER A 574 -40.10 3.22 47.31
C SER A 574 -39.11 4.11 46.55
N LYS A 575 -39.28 4.47 45.29
CA LYS A 575 -39.96 3.94 44.09
C LYS A 575 -39.49 4.91 42.98
N GLU A 576 -39.44 4.39 41.75
CA GLU A 576 -39.29 5.12 40.49
C GLU A 576 -40.12 6.42 40.42
N ASP A 577 -39.67 7.40 39.64
CA ASP A 577 -40.43 7.78 38.46
C ASP A 577 -39.58 8.52 37.42
N SER A 578 -39.89 8.17 36.18
CA SER A 578 -39.41 8.70 34.92
C SER A 578 -40.49 9.60 34.33
N ALA A 579 -40.12 10.60 33.53
CA ALA A 579 -41.04 11.24 32.60
C ALA A 579 -40.28 11.94 31.47
N PRO A 580 -40.64 11.66 30.20
CA PRO A 580 -40.37 12.50 29.04
C PRO A 580 -41.65 13.15 28.49
N ILE A 581 -41.48 14.10 27.57
CA ILE A 581 -42.43 14.44 26.50
C ILE A 581 -41.76 14.07 25.18
#